data_AF-A0A966R0D9-F1
#
_entry.id   AF-A0A966R0D9-F1
#
_cell.length_a   1.000
_cell.length_b   1.000
_cell.length_c   1.000
_cell.angle_alpha   90.00
_cell.angle_beta   90.00
_cell.angle_gamma   90.00
#
_symmetry.space_group_name_H-M   'P 1'
#
loop_
_entity.id
_entity.type
_entity.pdbx_description
1 polymer ?
#
loop_
_entity_poly.entity_id
_entity_poly.type
_entity_poly.pdbx_seq_one_letter_code
_entity_poly.pdbx_strand_id
1 'polypeptide(L)'
;MTTLDKIQIRKYMTKYDYLETELLETKMLFEEYNRKFLEEFYTQEELKAYKETKVGQSEQSIREDELNAEPVDTNEMVRSLYRKLSLRTHPDKVPERAEMFKRLQDAYKRKDIIDMIRIAETLDIVVDISVAELLPIFDESIRGIENAINELKQTLAWHWVHATEEEKEIYKQRHKVV
;
A
#
# COMPACT_ATOMS: atom_id res chain seq x y z
N MET A 1 1.48 5.11 28.34
CA MET A 1 0.26 5.46 27.56
C MET A 1 -0.95 5.54 28.44
N THR A 2 -1.72 6.62 28.30
CA THR A 2 -3.03 6.83 28.93
C THR A 2 -4.12 5.98 28.25
N THR A 3 -5.33 5.91 28.83
CA THR A 3 -6.48 5.30 28.16
C THR A 3 -6.84 6.03 26.86
N LEU A 4 -6.72 7.36 26.85
CA LEU A 4 -6.97 8.19 25.66
C LEU A 4 -5.97 7.86 24.54
N ASP A 5 -4.69 7.71 24.89
CA ASP A 5 -3.62 7.35 23.95
C ASP A 5 -3.95 6.04 23.22
N LYS A 6 -4.40 5.02 23.97
CA LYS A 6 -4.76 3.71 23.41
C LYS A 6 -5.92 3.81 22.43
N ILE A 7 -6.93 4.62 22.77
CA ILE A 7 -8.08 4.86 21.89
C ILE A 7 -7.66 5.60 20.62
N GLN A 8 -6.77 6.59 20.74
CA GLN A 8 -6.27 7.34 19.59
C GLN A 8 -5.50 6.43 18.64
N ILE A 9 -4.53 5.65 19.13
CA ILE A 9 -3.79 4.68 18.28
C ILE A 9 -4.78 3.74 17.60
N ARG A 10 -5.71 3.15 18.34
CA ARG A 10 -6.71 2.25 17.74
C ARG A 10 -7.51 2.90 16.63
N LYS A 11 -7.95 4.16 16.80
CA LYS A 11 -8.67 4.91 15.76
C LYS A 11 -7.83 5.03 14.48
N TYR A 12 -6.55 5.35 14.62
CA TYR A 12 -5.63 5.47 13.48
C TYR A 12 -5.33 4.14 12.81
N MET A 13 -5.13 3.08 13.59
CA MET A 13 -5.02 1.70 13.11
C MET A 13 -6.22 1.32 12.24
N THR A 14 -7.44 1.52 12.75
CA THR A 14 -8.67 1.19 12.01
C THR A 14 -8.81 2.02 10.73
N LYS A 15 -8.46 3.31 10.75
CA LYS A 15 -8.46 4.12 9.53
C LYS A 15 -7.47 3.58 8.49
N TYR A 16 -6.27 3.21 8.94
CA TYR A 16 -5.24 2.64 8.07
C TYR A 16 -5.68 1.29 7.49
N ASP A 17 -6.24 0.37 8.30
CA ASP A 17 -6.82 -0.92 7.84
C ASP A 17 -7.86 -0.74 6.73
N TYR A 18 -8.79 0.21 6.94
CA TYR A 18 -9.84 0.53 5.98
C TYR A 18 -9.23 1.01 4.66
N LEU A 19 -8.26 1.92 4.72
CA LEU A 19 -7.62 2.47 3.52
C LEU A 19 -6.74 1.46 2.78
N GLU A 20 -6.03 0.57 3.48
CA GLU A 20 -5.32 -0.55 2.85
C GLU A 20 -6.28 -1.42 2.03
N THR A 21 -7.45 -1.72 2.61
CA THR A 21 -8.50 -2.49 1.95
C THR A 21 -9.09 -1.74 0.76
N GLU A 22 -9.38 -0.45 0.90
CA GLU A 22 -9.88 0.39 -0.20
C GLU A 22 -8.86 0.51 -1.34
N LEU A 23 -7.56 0.61 -1.04
CA LEU A 23 -6.52 0.63 -2.06
C LEU A 23 -6.45 -0.69 -2.83
N LEU A 24 -6.56 -1.83 -2.14
CA LEU A 24 -6.59 -3.14 -2.78
C LEU A 24 -7.79 -3.26 -3.74
N GLU A 25 -8.99 -2.89 -3.28
CA GLU A 25 -10.20 -2.86 -4.11
C GLU A 25 -10.02 -1.92 -5.31
N THR A 26 -9.50 -0.71 -5.08
CA THR A 26 -9.26 0.28 -6.13
C THR A 26 -8.27 -0.23 -7.18
N LYS A 27 -7.20 -0.93 -6.79
CA LYS A 27 -6.25 -1.56 -7.72
C LYS A 27 -6.93 -2.62 -8.59
N MET A 28 -7.74 -3.49 -7.99
CA MET A 28 -8.47 -4.54 -8.72
C MET A 28 -9.47 -3.94 -9.72
N LEU A 29 -10.22 -2.92 -9.30
CA LEU A 29 -11.15 -2.20 -10.18
C LEU A 29 -10.42 -1.48 -11.32
N PHE A 30 -9.31 -0.82 -11.02
CA PHE A 30 -8.50 -0.14 -12.03
C PHE A 30 -8.00 -1.11 -13.11
N GLU A 31 -7.50 -2.29 -12.73
CA GLU A 31 -7.08 -3.32 -13.69
C GLU A 31 -8.24 -3.72 -14.62
N GLU A 32 -9.43 -3.93 -14.06
CA GLU A 32 -10.63 -4.25 -14.84
C GLU A 32 -11.04 -3.10 -15.77
N TYR A 33 -11.06 -1.87 -15.27
CA TYR A 33 -11.46 -0.68 -16.03
C TYR A 33 -10.48 -0.39 -17.15
N ASN A 34 -9.18 -0.50 -16.86
CA ASN A 34 -8.14 -0.31 -17.85
C ASN A 34 -8.23 -1.39 -18.94
N ARG A 35 -8.51 -2.64 -18.59
CA ARG A 35 -8.75 -3.71 -19.57
C ARG A 35 -9.94 -3.37 -20.48
N LYS A 36 -11.10 -3.00 -19.92
CA LYS A 36 -12.30 -2.63 -20.70
C LYS A 36 -12.04 -1.42 -21.61
N PHE A 37 -11.37 -0.40 -21.10
CA PHE A 37 -10.98 0.77 -21.87
C PHE A 37 -10.08 0.38 -23.04
N LEU A 38 -9.04 -0.40 -22.78
CA LEU A 38 -8.11 -0.83 -23.82
C LEU A 38 -8.81 -1.68 -24.91
N GLU A 39 -9.70 -2.60 -24.53
CA GLU A 39 -10.49 -3.42 -25.47
C GLU A 39 -11.45 -2.60 -26.35
N GLU A 40 -11.99 -1.49 -25.83
CA GLU A 40 -12.91 -0.62 -26.59
C GLU A 40 -12.17 0.26 -27.60
N PHE A 41 -10.97 0.73 -27.26
CA PHE A 41 -10.26 1.76 -28.03
C PHE A 41 -9.11 1.25 -28.89
N TYR A 42 -8.66 0.00 -28.71
CA TYR A 42 -7.53 -0.57 -29.45
C TYR A 42 -7.88 -1.92 -30.06
N THR A 43 -7.38 -2.18 -31.26
CA THR A 43 -7.43 -3.48 -31.91
C THR A 43 -6.56 -4.51 -31.20
N GLN A 44 -6.76 -5.80 -31.48
CA GLN A 44 -5.97 -6.87 -30.87
C GLN A 44 -4.47 -6.74 -31.23
N GLU A 45 -4.17 -6.30 -32.45
CA GLU A 45 -2.82 -6.03 -32.92
C GLU A 45 -2.17 -4.86 -32.15
N GLU A 46 -2.89 -3.76 -31.93
CA GLU A 46 -2.41 -2.60 -31.16
C GLU A 46 -2.24 -2.94 -29.67
N LEU A 47 -3.14 -3.72 -29.10
CA LEU A 47 -3.03 -4.21 -27.71
C LEU A 47 -1.82 -5.10 -27.52
N LYS A 48 -1.51 -5.95 -28.50
CA LYS A 48 -0.32 -6.80 -28.46
C LYS A 48 0.95 -5.96 -28.49
N ALA A 49 1.03 -4.98 -29.39
CA ALA A 49 2.14 -4.02 -29.43
C ALA A 49 2.26 -3.21 -28.14
N TYR A 50 1.14 -2.74 -27.57
CA TYR A 50 1.10 -2.00 -26.30
C TYR A 50 1.65 -2.84 -25.15
N LYS A 51 1.23 -4.11 -25.03
CA LYS A 51 1.72 -5.04 -24.00
C LYS A 51 3.21 -5.33 -24.18
N GLU A 52 3.66 -5.60 -25.41
CA GLU A 52 5.08 -5.84 -25.70
C GLU A 52 5.96 -4.62 -25.35
N THR A 53 5.42 -3.41 -25.45
CA THR A 53 6.13 -2.16 -25.10
C THR A 53 6.11 -1.86 -23.59
N LYS A 54 5.05 -2.26 -22.85
CA LYS A 54 4.85 -1.95 -21.42
C LYS A 54 5.25 -3.05 -20.44
N VAL A 55 5.32 -4.32 -20.87
CA VAL A 55 5.78 -5.46 -20.02
C VAL A 55 7.22 -5.25 -19.52
N GLY A 56 8.03 -4.43 -20.20
CA GLY A 56 9.35 -4.01 -19.71
C GLY A 56 9.35 -2.96 -18.59
N GLN A 57 8.21 -2.33 -18.25
CA GLN A 57 8.14 -1.24 -17.25
C GLN A 57 7.25 -1.58 -16.02
N SER A 58 6.26 -2.45 -16.15
CA SER A 58 5.30 -2.74 -15.07
C SER A 58 5.79 -3.78 -14.04
N GLU A 59 6.66 -4.73 -14.43
CA GLU A 59 7.25 -5.67 -13.46
C GLU A 59 8.38 -5.05 -12.63
N GLN A 60 9.05 -4.01 -13.15
CA GLN A 60 10.04 -3.23 -12.40
C GLN A 60 9.38 -2.23 -11.45
N SER A 61 8.36 -1.47 -11.88
CA SER A 61 7.78 -0.40 -11.05
C SER A 61 7.00 -0.86 -9.81
N ILE A 62 6.42 -2.07 -9.79
CA ILE A 62 5.74 -2.59 -8.59
C ILE A 62 6.73 -3.26 -7.63
N ARG A 63 7.85 -3.80 -8.14
CA ARG A 63 8.86 -4.51 -7.32
C ARG A 63 10.01 -3.65 -6.84
N GLU A 64 10.41 -2.61 -7.59
CA GLU A 64 11.61 -1.84 -7.27
C GLU A 64 11.39 -0.81 -6.16
N ASP A 65 10.17 -0.26 -6.03
CA ASP A 65 9.82 0.62 -4.91
C ASP A 65 9.70 -0.15 -3.57
N GLU A 66 9.46 -1.47 -3.60
CA GLU A 66 9.40 -2.31 -2.39
C GLU A 66 10.76 -2.87 -1.92
N LEU A 67 11.82 -2.82 -2.75
CA LEU A 67 13.04 -3.62 -2.49
C LEU A 67 14.37 -2.86 -2.48
N ASN A 68 14.46 -1.61 -2.95
CA ASN A 68 15.75 -0.91 -3.04
C ASN A 68 15.80 0.45 -2.34
N ALA A 69 15.28 0.52 -1.11
CA ALA A 69 15.79 1.51 -0.18
C ALA A 69 17.12 1.00 0.40
N GLU A 70 18.24 1.60 0.00
CA GLU A 70 19.48 1.52 0.78
C GLU A 70 19.17 1.79 2.27
N PRO A 71 19.89 1.20 3.23
CA PRO A 71 19.65 1.42 4.66
C PRO A 71 20.04 2.85 5.05
N VAL A 72 19.20 3.81 4.65
CA VAL A 72 19.18 5.18 5.15
C VAL A 72 18.77 5.09 6.61
N ASP A 73 19.57 5.73 7.46
CA ASP A 73 19.51 5.74 8.91
C ASP A 73 18.09 5.55 9.47
N THR A 74 17.75 4.32 9.84
CA THR A 74 16.48 4.00 10.47
C THR A 74 16.48 4.63 11.87
N ASN A 75 15.57 5.58 12.07
CA ASN A 75 15.25 6.20 13.36
C ASN A 75 15.46 5.19 14.51
N GLU A 76 16.25 5.57 15.52
CA GLU A 76 16.65 4.71 16.65
C GLU A 76 15.46 3.98 17.30
N MET A 77 14.30 4.63 17.31
CA MET A 77 13.03 4.09 17.74
C MET A 77 12.63 2.80 17.00
N VAL A 78 12.73 2.80 15.66
CA VAL A 78 12.36 1.66 14.81
C VAL A 78 13.30 0.48 15.03
N ARG A 79 14.61 0.76 15.13
CA ARG A 79 15.64 -0.24 15.48
C ARG A 79 15.40 -0.82 16.87
N SER A 80 15.01 0.02 17.83
CA SER A 80 14.69 -0.41 19.20
C SER A 80 13.46 -1.32 19.23
N LEU A 81 12.38 -0.93 18.55
CA LEU A 81 11.15 -1.72 18.44
C LEU A 81 11.42 -3.08 17.77
N TYR A 82 12.14 -3.09 16.64
CA TYR A 82 12.51 -4.33 15.94
C TYR A 82 13.30 -5.29 16.83
N ARG A 83 14.29 -4.78 17.57
CA ARG A 83 15.09 -5.58 18.51
C ARG A 83 14.22 -6.19 19.61
N LYS A 84 13.33 -5.41 20.23
CA LYS A 84 12.41 -5.88 21.26
C LYS A 84 11.47 -6.98 20.75
N LEU A 85 10.90 -6.79 19.56
CA LEU A 85 9.98 -7.74 18.94
C LEU A 85 10.70 -9.03 18.53
N SER A 86 11.89 -8.90 17.92
CA SER A 86 12.71 -10.04 17.49
C SER A 86 13.02 -10.98 18.65
N LEU A 87 13.36 -10.45 19.82
CA LEU A 87 13.63 -11.26 21.02
C LEU A 87 12.42 -12.11 21.47
N ARG A 88 11.19 -11.69 21.12
CA ARG A 88 9.93 -12.33 21.54
C ARG A 88 9.31 -13.21 20.45
N THR A 89 9.78 -13.10 19.21
CA THR A 89 9.26 -13.86 18.06
C THR A 89 10.29 -14.79 17.43
N HIS A 90 11.59 -14.67 17.75
CA HIS A 90 12.64 -15.47 17.11
C HIS A 90 12.35 -16.98 17.16
N PRO A 91 12.36 -17.70 16.03
CA PRO A 91 11.98 -19.11 15.96
C PRO A 91 12.87 -20.02 16.81
N ASP A 92 14.16 -19.71 16.97
CA ASP A 92 15.05 -20.47 17.86
C ASP A 92 14.58 -20.51 19.33
N LYS A 93 13.83 -19.48 19.76
CA LYS A 93 13.29 -19.40 21.13
C LYS A 93 11.81 -19.74 21.19
N VAL A 94 11.06 -19.39 20.16
CA VAL A 94 9.60 -19.52 20.09
C VAL A 94 9.21 -20.01 18.69
N PRO A 95 9.39 -21.31 18.39
CA PRO A 95 9.16 -21.86 17.05
C PRO A 95 7.75 -21.61 16.52
N GLU A 96 6.74 -21.60 17.41
CA GLU A 96 5.34 -21.35 17.06
C GLU A 96 5.08 -19.92 16.53
N ARG A 97 6.04 -19.00 16.68
CA ARG A 97 5.96 -17.61 16.19
C ARG A 97 6.78 -17.36 14.94
N ALA A 98 7.27 -18.39 14.26
CA ALA A 98 8.08 -18.25 13.05
C ALA A 98 7.43 -17.35 11.98
N GLU A 99 6.13 -17.51 11.73
CA GLU A 99 5.38 -16.65 10.78
C GLU A 99 5.30 -15.19 11.23
N MET A 100 5.15 -14.96 12.54
CA MET A 100 5.14 -13.61 13.11
C MET A 100 6.52 -12.94 13.02
N PHE A 101 7.60 -13.71 13.21
CA PHE A 101 8.96 -13.23 13.00
C PHE A 101 9.21 -12.87 11.53
N LYS A 102 8.75 -13.69 10.59
CA LYS A 102 8.83 -13.39 9.16
C LYS A 102 8.09 -12.09 8.82
N ARG A 103 6.85 -11.94 9.30
CA ARG A 103 6.08 -10.69 9.16
C ARG A 103 6.83 -9.48 9.74
N LEU A 104 7.43 -9.62 10.92
CA LEU A 104 8.25 -8.57 11.53
C LEU A 104 9.45 -8.18 10.66
N GLN A 105 10.14 -9.16 10.06
CA GLN A 105 11.26 -8.89 9.16
C GLN A 105 10.81 -8.13 7.92
N ASP A 106 9.67 -8.50 7.34
CA ASP A 106 9.12 -7.85 6.15
C ASP A 106 8.66 -6.43 6.48
N ALA A 107 7.95 -6.23 7.60
CA ALA A 107 7.57 -4.91 8.09
C ALA A 107 8.80 -4.00 8.31
N TYR A 108 9.85 -4.53 8.94
CA TYR A 108 11.09 -3.77 9.16
C TYR A 108 11.80 -3.40 7.86
N LYS A 109 11.86 -4.31 6.88
CA LYS A 109 12.43 -4.03 5.54
C LYS A 109 11.66 -2.94 4.81
N ARG A 110 10.33 -2.99 4.85
CA ARG A 110 9.43 -2.00 4.23
C ARG A 110 9.29 -0.70 5.05
N LYS A 111 9.96 -0.60 6.20
CA LYS A 111 9.83 0.51 7.15
C LYS A 111 8.37 0.73 7.62
N ASP A 112 7.60 -0.34 7.68
CA ASP A 112 6.20 -0.34 8.10
C ASP A 112 6.11 -0.40 9.63
N ILE A 113 6.26 0.78 10.24
CA ILE A 113 6.21 0.95 11.69
C ILE A 113 4.83 0.58 12.24
N ILE A 114 3.76 0.77 11.46
CA ILE A 114 2.39 0.46 11.84
C ILE A 114 2.23 -1.06 12.03
N ASP A 115 2.75 -1.86 11.09
CA ASP A 115 2.70 -3.31 11.22
C ASP A 115 3.57 -3.84 12.37
N MET A 116 4.72 -3.20 12.62
CA MET A 116 5.54 -3.50 13.80
C MET A 116 4.78 -3.23 15.11
N ILE A 117 3.95 -2.19 15.18
CA ILE A 117 3.12 -1.88 16.34
C ILE A 117 2.00 -2.89 16.50
N ARG A 118 1.35 -3.35 15.42
CA ARG A 118 0.36 -4.46 15.48
C ARG A 118 0.96 -5.71 16.10
N ILE A 119 2.19 -6.06 15.70
CA ILE A 119 2.91 -7.21 16.26
C ILE A 119 3.18 -6.99 17.76
N ALA A 120 3.56 -5.78 18.15
CA ALA A 120 3.78 -5.46 19.56
C ALA A 120 2.51 -5.55 20.40
N GLU A 121 1.36 -5.06 19.89
CA GLU A 121 0.05 -5.21 20.55
C GLU A 121 -0.35 -6.68 20.70
N THR A 122 -0.14 -7.48 19.65
CA THR A 122 -0.45 -8.93 19.67
C THR A 122 0.37 -9.69 20.72
N LEU A 123 1.59 -9.21 20.99
CA LEU A 123 2.52 -9.80 21.95
C LEU A 123 2.43 -9.20 23.35
N ASP A 124 1.54 -8.24 23.56
CA ASP A 124 1.43 -7.43 24.79
C ASP A 124 2.79 -6.83 25.21
N ILE A 125 3.57 -6.38 24.23
CA ILE A 125 4.86 -5.72 24.46
C ILE A 125 4.63 -4.24 24.62
N VAL A 126 5.10 -3.68 25.72
CA VAL A 126 5.08 -2.23 25.95
C VAL A 126 6.02 -1.57 24.95
N VAL A 127 5.41 -0.89 23.99
CA VAL A 127 6.10 0.01 23.07
C VAL A 127 6.27 1.35 23.78
N ASP A 128 7.52 1.71 24.02
CA ASP A 128 7.88 3.00 24.63
C ASP A 128 8.02 4.04 23.52
N ILE A 129 6.91 4.35 22.88
CA ILE A 129 6.78 5.39 21.85
C ILE A 129 5.62 6.28 22.30
N SER A 130 5.85 7.59 22.32
CA SER A 130 4.78 8.51 22.67
C SER A 130 3.77 8.61 21.53
N VAL A 131 2.50 8.85 21.86
CA VAL A 131 1.48 9.10 20.84
C VAL A 131 1.86 10.27 19.94
N ALA A 132 2.49 11.31 20.50
CA ALA A 132 2.95 12.47 19.76
C ALA A 132 3.98 12.14 18.66
N GLU A 133 4.84 11.14 18.88
CA GLU A 133 5.80 10.66 17.87
C GLU A 133 5.15 9.73 16.86
N LEU A 134 4.10 9.01 17.26
CA LEU A 134 3.47 7.99 16.44
C LEU A 134 2.42 8.54 15.48
N LEU A 135 1.64 9.55 15.88
CA LEU A 135 0.59 10.13 15.02
C LEU A 135 1.11 10.68 13.68
N PRO A 136 2.26 11.37 13.61
CA PRO A 136 2.82 11.81 12.33
C PRO A 136 3.11 10.67 11.36
N ILE A 137 3.56 9.52 11.87
CA ILE A 137 3.85 8.33 11.06
C ILE A 137 2.56 7.76 10.47
N PHE A 138 1.49 7.72 11.28
CA PHE A 138 0.18 7.33 10.78
C PHE A 138 -0.34 8.31 9.72
N ASP A 139 -0.24 9.62 9.96
CA ASP A 139 -0.74 10.63 9.04
C ASP A 139 -0.01 10.59 7.69
N GLU A 140 1.32 10.38 7.70
CA GLU A 140 2.11 10.19 6.48
C GLU A 140 1.69 8.93 5.71
N SER A 141 1.58 7.80 6.41
CA SER A 141 1.18 6.52 5.81
C SER A 141 -0.22 6.58 5.21
N ILE A 142 -1.18 7.14 5.96
CA ILE A 142 -2.56 7.34 5.53
C ILE A 142 -2.63 8.23 4.29
N ARG A 143 -1.90 9.34 4.29
CA ARG A 143 -1.85 10.26 3.15
C ARG A 143 -1.26 9.61 1.91
N GLY A 144 -0.23 8.77 2.08
CA GLY A 144 0.34 7.99 0.97
C GLY A 144 -0.70 7.08 0.33
N ILE A 145 -1.48 6.35 1.13
CA ILE A 145 -2.56 5.48 0.64
C ILE A 145 -3.67 6.29 -0.04
N GLU A 146 -4.13 7.37 0.59
CA GLU A 146 -5.16 8.27 0.03
C GLU A 146 -4.72 8.84 -1.32
N ASN A 147 -3.46 9.25 -1.46
CA ASN A 147 -2.89 9.74 -2.71
C ASN A 147 -2.87 8.64 -3.79
N ALA A 148 -2.41 7.43 -3.46
CA ALA A 148 -2.38 6.31 -4.39
C ALA A 148 -3.78 5.92 -4.89
N ILE A 149 -4.78 5.91 -3.99
CA ILE A 149 -6.19 5.73 -4.35
C ILE A 149 -6.63 6.83 -5.32
N ASN A 150 -6.33 8.09 -5.00
CA ASN A 150 -6.73 9.21 -5.83
C ASN A 150 -6.08 9.17 -7.22
N GLU A 151 -4.78 8.84 -7.32
CA GLU A 151 -4.08 8.72 -8.60
C GLU A 151 -4.73 7.67 -9.52
N LEU A 152 -5.09 6.50 -8.99
CA LEU A 152 -5.82 5.46 -9.73
C LEU A 152 -7.20 5.96 -10.18
N LYS A 153 -7.94 6.64 -9.29
CA LYS A 153 -9.27 7.20 -9.58
C LYS A 153 -9.24 8.34 -10.60
N GLN A 154 -8.12 9.03 -10.75
CA GLN A 154 -7.93 10.10 -11.74
C GLN A 154 -7.54 9.59 -13.13
N THR A 155 -7.30 8.29 -13.30
CA THR A 155 -6.92 7.74 -14.61
C THR A 155 -8.05 7.86 -15.64
N LEU A 156 -7.67 7.92 -16.91
CA LEU A 156 -8.62 8.04 -18.02
C LEU A 156 -9.61 6.88 -18.05
N ALA A 157 -9.12 5.65 -17.87
CA ALA A 157 -9.94 4.46 -17.84
C ALA A 157 -10.98 4.50 -16.70
N TRP A 158 -10.58 5.01 -15.52
CA TRP A 158 -11.49 5.16 -14.39
C TRP A 158 -12.62 6.14 -14.69
N HIS A 159 -12.27 7.34 -15.19
CA HIS A 159 -13.26 8.35 -15.58
C HIS A 159 -14.17 7.83 -16.70
N TRP A 160 -13.63 7.14 -17.69
CA TRP A 160 -14.40 6.60 -18.80
C TRP A 160 -15.47 5.59 -18.35
N VAL A 161 -15.16 4.68 -17.42
CA VAL A 161 -16.16 3.71 -16.94
C VAL A 161 -17.34 4.40 -16.23
N HIS A 162 -17.06 5.45 -15.47
CA HIS A 162 -18.05 6.20 -14.69
C HIS A 162 -18.74 7.34 -15.46
N ALA A 163 -18.29 7.61 -16.69
CA ALA A 163 -18.89 8.59 -17.56
C ALA A 163 -20.28 8.13 -18.05
N THR A 164 -21.16 9.10 -18.28
CA THR A 164 -22.44 8.91 -18.97
C THR A 164 -22.23 8.42 -20.40
N GLU A 165 -23.28 7.88 -21.03
CA GLU A 165 -23.16 7.38 -22.41
C GLU A 165 -22.83 8.51 -23.38
N GLU A 166 -23.38 9.71 -23.14
CA GLU A 166 -23.06 10.92 -23.90
C GLU A 166 -21.58 11.31 -23.77
N GLU A 167 -21.03 11.26 -22.56
CA GLU A 167 -19.60 11.54 -22.32
C GLU A 167 -18.69 10.47 -22.93
N LYS A 168 -19.09 9.19 -22.88
CA LYS A 168 -18.36 8.08 -23.52
C LYS A 168 -18.26 8.27 -25.03
N GLU A 169 -19.30 8.76 -25.69
CA GLU A 169 -19.24 9.09 -27.11
C GLU A 169 -18.28 10.25 -27.41
N ILE A 170 -18.17 11.24 -26.51
CA ILE A 170 -17.14 12.30 -26.62
C ILE A 170 -15.73 11.70 -26.48
N TYR A 171 -15.53 10.76 -25.56
CA TYR A 171 -14.25 10.03 -25.44
C TYR A 171 -13.92 9.26 -26.73
N LYS A 172 -14.89 8.56 -27.32
CA LYS A 172 -14.73 7.85 -28.61
C LYS A 172 -14.35 8.80 -29.74
N GLN A 173 -15.00 9.95 -29.86
CA GLN A 173 -14.69 10.93 -30.90
C GLN A 173 -13.30 11.56 -30.75
N ARG A 174 -12.85 11.80 -29.51
CA ARG A 174 -11.50 12.33 -29.23
C ARG A 174 -10.37 11.34 -29.48
N HIS A 175 -10.62 10.04 -29.33
CA HIS A 175 -9.58 9.00 -29.45
C HIS A 175 -9.68 8.20 -30.76
N LYS A 176 -10.72 8.40 -31.58
CA LYS A 176 -10.82 7.91 -32.97
C LYS A 176 -10.02 8.76 -33.99
N VAL A 177 -8.90 9.35 -33.57
CA VAL A 177 -7.97 10.03 -34.50
C VAL A 177 -6.64 9.28 -34.49
N VAL A 178 -6.67 8.06 -35.03
CA VAL A 178 -5.55 7.41 -35.75
C VAL A 178 -6.14 6.60 -36.89
#